data_AF-A0A8J8PNI9-F1
#
_entry.id   AF-A0A8J8PNI9-F1
#
_cell.length_a   1.000
_cell.length_b   1.000
_cell.length_c   1.000
_cell.angle_alpha   90.00
_cell.angle_beta   90.00
_cell.angle_gamma   90.00
#
_symmetry.space_group_name_H-M   'P 1'
#
loop_
_entity.id
_entity.type
_entity.pdbx_description
1 polymer ?
#
loop_
_entity_poly.entity_id
_entity_poly.type
_entity_poly.pdbx_seq_one_letter_code
_entity_poly.pdbx_strand_id
1 'polypeptide(L)'
;MLSPRFKKYLIPLIVILAILPVVTADVIYYYQGQINVYATSSPITIAVGPNGMVKLPSGNGYYVNVVSTKGTNSFTAYVNITNSSYDYYYQIVSLTVSSTVNLYITNTTYTYYSSSNPINNAYIVIYSTSGSYVSTIQIINKGNAVTTSTPISLPSGSYYISLLIQPNTPLPPASSSAIATITVYLGANVASSSAVPLPPT
;
A
#
# COMPACT_ATOMS: atom_id res chain seq x y z
N MET A 1 33.87 -58.74 45.67
CA MET A 1 33.85 -57.62 46.65
C MET A 1 34.76 -56.51 46.15
N LEU A 2 34.20 -55.38 45.70
CA LEU A 2 34.99 -54.20 45.29
C LEU A 2 35.65 -53.55 46.51
N SER A 3 36.93 -53.16 46.37
CA SER A 3 37.74 -52.63 47.48
C SER A 3 37.18 -51.29 48.01
N PRO A 4 37.35 -50.96 49.30
CA PRO A 4 36.79 -49.75 49.91
C PRO A 4 37.32 -48.44 49.30
N ARG A 5 38.43 -48.49 48.54
CA ARG A 5 38.95 -47.35 47.77
C ARG A 5 38.15 -47.08 46.49
N PHE A 6 37.52 -48.10 45.89
CA PHE A 6 36.71 -47.95 44.68
C PHE A 6 35.36 -47.24 44.95
N LYS A 7 34.79 -47.43 46.15
CA LYS A 7 33.55 -46.75 46.58
C LYS A 7 33.71 -45.24 46.79
N LYS A 8 34.92 -44.76 47.14
CA LYS A 8 35.20 -43.33 47.39
C LYS A 8 35.18 -42.48 46.12
N TYR A 9 35.42 -43.07 44.95
CA TYR A 9 35.40 -42.35 43.66
C TYR A 9 34.10 -42.56 42.89
N LEU A 10 33.33 -43.61 43.19
CA LEU A 10 32.07 -43.93 42.53
C LEU A 10 30.98 -42.89 42.85
N ILE A 11 30.91 -42.45 44.12
CA ILE A 11 29.91 -41.50 44.59
C ILE A 11 30.08 -40.10 43.94
N PRO A 12 31.27 -39.47 43.89
CA PRO A 12 31.43 -38.20 43.18
C PRO A 12 31.23 -38.36 41.66
N LEU A 13 31.56 -39.50 41.06
CA LEU A 13 31.32 -39.75 39.63
C LEU A 13 29.83 -39.83 39.29
N ILE A 14 29.02 -40.46 40.14
CA ILE A 14 27.55 -40.51 39.98
C ILE A 14 26.93 -39.11 40.15
N VAL A 15 27.45 -38.30 41.07
CA VAL A 15 27.00 -36.91 41.27
C VAL A 15 27.38 -36.00 40.09
N ILE A 16 28.54 -36.22 39.45
CA ILE A 16 28.95 -35.48 38.24
C ILE A 16 28.12 -35.90 37.01
N LEU A 17 27.72 -37.18 36.90
CA LEU A 17 26.79 -37.66 35.86
C LEU A 17 25.36 -37.14 36.04
N ALA A 18 24.95 -36.82 37.26
CA ALA A 18 23.64 -36.24 37.56
C ALA A 18 23.53 -34.73 37.25
N ILE A 19 24.65 -34.06 36.91
CA ILE A 19 24.69 -32.66 36.47
C ILE A 19 24.73 -32.58 34.93
N LEU A 20 24.48 -33.69 34.22
CA LEU A 20 24.15 -33.60 32.80
C LEU A 20 22.89 -32.72 32.69
N PRO A 21 22.94 -31.61 31.95
CA PRO A 21 21.76 -30.78 31.76
C PRO A 21 20.68 -31.69 31.19
N VAL A 22 19.56 -31.81 31.91
CA VAL A 22 18.33 -32.37 31.36
C VAL A 22 17.94 -31.40 30.25
N VAL A 23 18.38 -31.71 29.03
CA VAL A 23 17.89 -31.02 27.84
C VAL A 23 16.41 -31.33 27.82
N THR A 24 15.59 -30.34 28.18
CA THR A 24 14.14 -30.45 28.05
C THR A 24 13.88 -30.75 26.59
N ALA A 25 13.46 -31.97 26.28
CA ALA A 25 13.13 -32.35 24.92
C ALA A 25 11.91 -31.53 24.51
N ASP A 26 12.12 -30.51 23.68
CA ASP A 26 11.02 -29.82 23.02
C ASP A 26 10.33 -30.84 22.11
N VAL A 27 9.10 -31.19 22.45
CA VAL A 27 8.27 -32.02 21.59
C VAL A 27 7.68 -31.12 20.53
N ILE A 28 8.24 -31.19 19.31
CA ILE A 28 7.75 -30.45 18.15
C ILE A 28 6.94 -31.41 17.28
N TYR A 29 5.65 -31.13 17.15
CA TYR A 29 4.75 -31.86 16.25
C TYR A 29 4.76 -31.19 14.87
N TYR A 30 5.15 -31.96 13.86
CA TYR A 30 5.11 -31.52 12.46
C TYR A 30 3.89 -32.11 11.77
N TYR A 31 3.12 -31.25 11.10
CA TYR A 31 1.97 -31.65 10.30
C TYR A 31 2.27 -31.39 8.82
N GLN A 32 1.87 -32.31 7.95
CA GLN A 32 2.03 -32.17 6.51
C GLN A 32 0.74 -31.64 5.88
N GLY A 33 0.87 -30.64 5.01
CA GLY A 33 -0.19 -30.17 4.12
C GLY A 33 0.35 -29.98 2.71
N GLN A 34 -0.54 -29.93 1.70
CA GLN A 34 -0.19 -29.64 0.32
C GLN A 34 -0.91 -28.36 -0.14
N ILE A 35 -0.17 -27.44 -0.77
CA ILE A 35 -0.71 -26.23 -1.39
C ILE A 35 -0.34 -26.27 -2.87
N ASN A 36 -1.34 -26.28 -3.75
CA ASN A 36 -1.14 -26.16 -5.19
C ASN A 36 -1.31 -24.69 -5.60
N VAL A 37 -0.31 -24.12 -6.25
CA VAL A 37 -0.27 -22.71 -6.65
C VAL A 37 -0.48 -22.60 -8.15
N TYR A 38 -1.46 -21.79 -8.56
CA TYR A 38 -1.77 -21.50 -9.96
C TYR A 38 -1.73 -19.99 -10.19
N ALA A 39 -1.34 -19.57 -11.40
CA ALA A 39 -1.40 -18.17 -11.80
C ALA A 39 -2.79 -17.84 -12.37
N THR A 40 -3.28 -16.64 -12.06
CA THR A 40 -4.51 -16.06 -12.63
C THR A 40 -4.30 -14.58 -12.92
N SER A 41 -5.17 -13.98 -13.74
CA SER A 41 -5.17 -12.55 -14.00
C SER A 41 -5.67 -11.77 -12.79
N SER A 42 -5.12 -10.58 -12.57
CA SER A 42 -5.64 -9.64 -11.59
C SER A 42 -7.07 -9.21 -11.94
N PRO A 43 -7.97 -9.10 -10.95
CA PRO A 43 -9.34 -8.61 -11.17
C PRO A 43 -9.39 -7.12 -11.53
N ILE A 44 -8.27 -6.43 -11.38
CA ILE A 44 -8.09 -5.01 -11.68
C ILE A 44 -6.95 -4.84 -12.68
N THR A 45 -7.17 -3.99 -13.69
CA THR A 45 -6.13 -3.45 -14.57
C THR A 45 -6.09 -1.93 -14.48
N ILE A 46 -4.90 -1.35 -14.46
CA ILE A 46 -4.67 0.09 -14.39
C ILE A 46 -4.00 0.59 -15.67
N ALA A 47 -4.53 1.67 -16.23
CA ALA A 47 -3.95 2.35 -17.39
C ALA A 47 -4.00 3.88 -17.23
N VAL A 48 -3.35 4.59 -18.14
CA VAL A 48 -3.43 6.05 -18.22
C VAL A 48 -4.86 6.44 -18.62
N GLY A 49 -5.45 7.39 -17.91
CA GLY A 49 -6.79 7.92 -18.21
C GLY A 49 -6.79 8.92 -19.37
N PRO A 50 -7.98 9.36 -19.83
CA PRO A 50 -8.11 10.28 -20.96
C PRO A 50 -7.38 11.61 -20.75
N ASN A 51 -7.31 12.10 -19.50
CA ASN A 51 -6.58 13.33 -19.15
C ASN A 51 -5.31 13.03 -18.34
N GLY A 52 -4.79 11.81 -18.41
CA GLY A 52 -3.57 11.43 -17.69
C GLY A 52 -2.31 12.14 -18.18
N MET A 53 -2.38 12.88 -19.29
CA MET A 53 -1.26 13.62 -19.85
C MET A 53 -1.71 14.99 -20.37
N VAL A 54 -1.48 16.04 -19.58
CA VAL A 54 -1.83 17.43 -19.95
C VAL A 54 -0.57 18.29 -19.89
N LYS A 55 -0.16 18.84 -21.03
CA LYS A 55 1.06 19.66 -21.14
C LYS A 55 0.86 21.07 -20.57
N LEU A 56 1.95 21.66 -20.08
CA LEU A 56 1.98 23.09 -19.76
C LEU A 56 1.86 23.94 -21.04
N PRO A 57 1.33 25.19 -20.97
CA PRO A 57 1.17 26.05 -22.14
C PRO A 57 2.50 26.38 -22.85
N SER A 58 3.60 26.38 -22.10
CA SER A 58 4.96 26.56 -22.62
C SER A 58 5.44 25.39 -23.51
N GLY A 59 4.71 24.26 -23.53
CA GLY A 59 5.12 23.03 -24.21
C GLY A 59 6.18 22.20 -23.46
N ASN A 60 6.82 22.79 -22.44
CA ASN A 60 7.86 22.14 -21.64
C ASN A 60 7.27 21.70 -20.29
N GLY A 61 7.08 20.39 -20.13
CA GLY A 61 6.51 19.80 -18.92
C GLY A 61 4.98 19.61 -18.97
N TYR A 62 4.41 19.23 -17.83
CA TYR A 62 3.01 18.80 -17.73
C TYR A 62 2.33 19.38 -16.49
N TYR A 63 1.05 19.71 -16.57
CA TYR A 63 0.21 19.89 -15.38
C TYR A 63 -0.02 18.54 -14.68
N VAL A 64 -0.20 17.49 -15.48
CA VAL A 64 -0.25 16.10 -15.02
C VAL A 64 0.37 15.16 -16.06
N ASN A 65 1.16 14.20 -15.58
CA ASN A 65 1.67 13.09 -16.36
C ASN A 65 1.54 11.80 -15.56
N VAL A 66 0.70 10.89 -16.02
CA VAL A 66 0.51 9.56 -15.43
C VAL A 66 1.27 8.54 -16.25
N VAL A 67 2.04 7.71 -15.55
CA VAL A 67 2.75 6.57 -16.12
C VAL A 67 2.21 5.30 -15.48
N SER A 68 1.83 4.33 -16.30
CA SER A 68 1.46 2.97 -15.86
C SER A 68 2.35 1.97 -16.58
N THR A 69 3.05 1.11 -15.83
CA THR A 69 3.90 0.07 -16.40
C THR A 69 3.07 -1.19 -16.65
N LYS A 70 3.03 -1.63 -17.91
CA LYS A 70 2.31 -2.83 -18.32
C LYS A 70 2.72 -4.03 -17.44
N GLY A 71 1.72 -4.73 -16.90
CA GLY A 71 1.90 -5.95 -16.09
C GLY A 71 2.10 -5.72 -14.59
N THR A 72 2.15 -4.47 -14.10
CA THR A 72 2.38 -4.19 -12.67
C THR A 72 1.14 -3.75 -11.90
N ASN A 73 0.02 -3.46 -12.59
CA ASN A 73 -1.20 -2.86 -12.00
C ASN A 73 -0.89 -1.72 -11.04
N SER A 74 0.06 -0.88 -11.43
CA SER A 74 0.55 0.26 -10.67
C SER A 74 0.61 1.49 -11.58
N PHE A 75 0.57 2.67 -10.98
CA PHE A 75 0.75 3.92 -11.69
C PHE A 75 1.55 4.90 -10.85
N THR A 76 2.17 5.86 -11.50
CA THR A 76 2.76 7.05 -10.89
C THR A 76 2.14 8.27 -11.55
N ALA A 77 1.60 9.18 -10.76
CA ALA A 77 1.08 10.46 -11.24
C ALA A 77 2.02 11.58 -10.81
N TYR A 78 2.59 12.27 -11.80
CA TYR A 78 3.35 13.50 -11.59
C TYR A 78 2.39 14.67 -11.80
N VAL A 79 2.16 15.49 -10.78
CA VAL A 79 1.20 16.60 -10.82
C VAL A 79 1.85 17.90 -10.33
N ASN A 80 1.52 19.01 -10.99
CA ASN A 80 1.95 20.35 -10.60
C ASN A 80 0.80 21.11 -9.93
N ILE A 81 0.93 21.39 -8.64
CA ILE A 81 -0.03 22.15 -7.83
C ILE A 81 0.32 23.63 -7.77
N THR A 82 -0.64 24.49 -7.44
CA THR A 82 -0.46 25.94 -7.40
C THR A 82 -1.00 26.55 -6.10
N ASN A 83 -0.86 27.86 -5.90
CA ASN A 83 -1.50 28.56 -4.78
C ASN A 83 -3.02 28.73 -5.01
N SER A 84 -3.71 27.63 -5.29
CA SER A 84 -5.15 27.55 -5.52
C SER A 84 -5.88 27.12 -4.24
N SER A 85 -7.21 27.24 -4.22
CA SER A 85 -8.00 26.61 -3.14
C SER A 85 -8.03 25.09 -3.29
N TYR A 86 -8.08 24.60 -4.54
CA TYR A 86 -7.99 23.18 -4.90
C TYR A 86 -7.41 23.05 -6.31
N ASP A 87 -6.55 22.05 -6.50
CA ASP A 87 -6.11 21.57 -7.81
C ASP A 87 -6.82 20.24 -8.09
N TYR A 88 -7.60 20.18 -9.16
CA TYR A 88 -8.39 19.00 -9.54
C TYR A 88 -7.92 18.42 -10.87
N TYR A 89 -7.37 17.20 -10.82
CA TYR A 89 -6.91 16.45 -11.97
C TYR A 89 -7.95 15.40 -12.34
N TYR A 90 -8.80 15.75 -13.30
CA TYR A 90 -9.98 14.98 -13.68
C TYR A 90 -9.65 13.78 -14.55
N GLN A 91 -10.04 12.56 -14.16
CA GLN A 91 -9.94 11.33 -14.95
C GLN A 91 -8.52 11.03 -15.50
N ILE A 92 -7.54 11.04 -14.61
CA ILE A 92 -6.13 10.88 -14.96
C ILE A 92 -5.66 9.42 -15.03
N VAL A 93 -6.39 8.52 -14.38
CA VAL A 93 -6.12 7.08 -14.38
C VAL A 93 -7.39 6.34 -14.81
N SER A 94 -7.22 5.31 -15.64
CA SER A 94 -8.27 4.37 -16.03
C SER A 94 -8.14 3.07 -15.22
N LEU A 95 -9.28 2.57 -14.77
CA LEU A 95 -9.39 1.37 -13.96
C LEU A 95 -10.40 0.43 -14.62
N THR A 96 -9.98 -0.79 -14.98
CA THR A 96 -10.88 -1.84 -15.48
C THR A 96 -11.01 -2.94 -14.44
N VAL A 97 -12.25 -3.28 -14.12
CA VAL A 97 -12.62 -4.26 -13.09
C VAL A 97 -13.30 -5.43 -13.81
N SER A 98 -12.73 -6.64 -13.74
CA SER A 98 -13.26 -7.80 -14.47
C SER A 98 -14.37 -8.55 -13.72
N SER A 99 -14.35 -8.48 -12.40
CA SER A 99 -15.36 -9.05 -11.48
C SER A 99 -15.59 -8.08 -10.33
N THR A 100 -16.74 -8.16 -9.64
CA THR A 100 -17.00 -7.26 -8.52
C THR A 100 -15.88 -7.34 -7.49
N VAL A 101 -15.32 -6.18 -7.13
CA VAL A 101 -14.26 -6.05 -6.12
C VAL A 101 -14.64 -5.01 -5.07
N ASN A 102 -14.16 -5.20 -3.85
CA ASN A 102 -14.21 -4.18 -2.81
C ASN A 102 -12.83 -3.50 -2.76
N LEU A 103 -12.75 -2.29 -3.31
CA LEU A 103 -11.52 -1.48 -3.38
C LEU A 103 -11.37 -0.63 -2.11
N TYR A 104 -10.18 -0.60 -1.52
CA TYR A 104 -9.87 0.22 -0.34
C TYR A 104 -8.39 0.61 -0.31
N ILE A 105 -8.08 1.61 0.51
CA ILE A 105 -6.70 1.93 0.89
C ILE A 105 -6.34 1.05 2.08
N THR A 106 -5.25 0.28 1.93
CA THR A 106 -4.68 -0.50 3.03
C THR A 106 -3.60 0.27 3.79
N ASN A 107 -2.91 1.20 3.11
CA ASN A 107 -1.95 2.12 3.72
C ASN A 107 -1.75 3.35 2.83
N THR A 108 -1.46 4.50 3.46
CA THR A 108 -0.93 5.69 2.76
C THR A 108 0.31 6.17 3.48
N THR A 109 1.36 6.47 2.74
CA THR A 109 2.53 7.19 3.26
C THR A 109 2.61 8.56 2.62
N TYR A 110 3.00 9.55 3.42
CA TYR A 110 3.13 10.93 2.97
C TYR A 110 4.44 11.53 3.46
N THR A 111 5.24 12.00 2.51
CA THR A 111 6.51 12.67 2.78
C THR A 111 6.54 13.99 2.03
N TYR A 112 6.99 15.06 2.67
CA TYR A 112 7.24 16.34 2.03
C TYR A 112 8.70 16.75 2.23
N TYR A 113 9.21 17.53 1.28
CA TYR A 113 10.63 17.90 1.21
C TYR A 113 10.83 19.42 1.34
N SER A 114 9.74 20.19 1.41
CA SER A 114 9.75 21.61 1.72
C SER A 114 9.84 21.89 3.22
N SER A 115 10.16 23.14 3.58
CA SER A 115 10.23 23.59 4.98
C SER A 115 8.89 23.54 5.71
N SER A 116 7.79 23.75 4.98
CA SER A 116 6.41 23.61 5.46
C SER A 116 5.69 22.51 4.70
N ASN A 117 4.69 21.89 5.33
CA ASN A 117 3.83 20.89 4.70
C ASN A 117 3.03 21.53 3.55
N PRO A 118 3.22 21.10 2.28
CA PRO A 118 2.59 21.74 1.13
C PRO A 118 1.14 21.28 0.89
N ILE A 119 0.67 20.19 1.51
CA ILE A 119 -0.66 19.61 1.23
C ILE A 119 -1.49 19.55 2.52
N ASN A 120 -2.67 20.15 2.48
CA ASN A 120 -3.64 20.08 3.58
C ASN A 120 -4.52 18.84 3.46
N ASN A 121 -5.16 18.65 2.30
CA ASN A 121 -6.03 17.51 2.06
C ASN A 121 -5.82 16.97 0.65
N ALA A 122 -6.04 15.67 0.46
CA ALA A 122 -6.02 15.07 -0.86
C ALA A 122 -7.01 13.90 -0.92
N TYR A 123 -7.63 13.74 -2.09
CA TYR A 123 -8.70 12.77 -2.31
C TYR A 123 -8.54 12.08 -3.66
N ILE A 124 -8.81 10.78 -3.67
CA ILE A 124 -9.07 9.99 -4.87
C ILE A 124 -10.57 10.04 -5.13
N VAL A 125 -10.97 10.48 -6.32
CA VAL A 125 -12.39 10.53 -6.72
C VAL A 125 -12.61 9.53 -7.85
N ILE A 126 -13.60 8.66 -7.71
CA ILE A 126 -13.87 7.58 -8.66
C ILE A 126 -15.18 7.89 -9.39
N TYR A 127 -15.12 7.81 -10.71
CA TYR A 127 -16.27 7.91 -11.61
C TYR A 127 -16.40 6.63 -12.42
N SER A 128 -17.63 6.25 -12.73
CA SER A 128 -17.91 5.36 -13.86
C SER A 128 -17.47 6.03 -15.16
N THR A 129 -17.05 5.27 -16.17
CA THR A 129 -16.80 5.83 -17.51
C THR A 129 -18.05 6.43 -18.16
N SER A 130 -19.25 6.13 -17.64
CA SER A 130 -20.50 6.81 -18.02
C SER A 130 -20.66 8.22 -17.46
N GLY A 131 -19.71 8.69 -16.64
CA GLY A 131 -19.73 10.01 -16.01
C GLY A 131 -20.37 10.04 -14.62
N SER A 132 -20.94 8.93 -14.14
CA SER A 132 -21.56 8.87 -12.81
C SER A 132 -20.51 8.88 -11.70
N TYR A 133 -20.70 9.74 -10.70
CA TYR A 133 -19.93 9.68 -9.46
C TYR A 133 -20.13 8.33 -8.77
N VAL A 134 -19.03 7.71 -8.34
CA VAL A 134 -19.06 6.43 -7.62
C VAL A 134 -18.72 6.64 -6.16
N SER A 135 -17.53 7.19 -5.87
CA SER A 135 -17.08 7.41 -4.50
C SER A 135 -15.88 8.35 -4.43
N THR A 136 -15.55 8.77 -3.20
CA THR A 136 -14.36 9.55 -2.87
C THR A 136 -13.65 8.89 -1.70
N ILE A 137 -12.33 8.81 -1.78
CA ILE A 137 -11.48 8.30 -0.71
C ILE A 137 -10.48 9.39 -0.32
N GLN A 138 -10.51 9.81 0.93
CA GLN A 138 -9.51 10.74 1.47
C GLN A 138 -8.19 10.01 1.72
N ILE A 139 -7.10 10.53 1.19
CA ILE A 139 -5.75 9.97 1.33
C ILE A 139 -4.84 10.86 2.20
N ILE A 140 -5.09 12.17 2.25
CA ILE A 140 -4.47 13.11 3.19
C ILE A 140 -5.56 13.88 3.91
N ASN A 141 -5.48 13.94 5.24
CA ASN A 141 -6.41 14.68 6.11
C ASN A 141 -5.63 15.62 7.04
N LYS A 142 -5.83 16.93 6.89
CA LYS A 142 -5.14 17.97 7.68
C LYS A 142 -3.62 17.77 7.74
N GLY A 143 -3.02 17.48 6.59
CA GLY A 143 -1.58 17.27 6.43
C GLY A 143 -1.06 15.90 6.85
N ASN A 144 -1.93 14.98 7.29
CA ASN A 144 -1.55 13.63 7.73
C ASN A 144 -2.06 12.57 6.76
N ALA A 145 -1.28 11.49 6.58
CA ALA A 145 -1.68 10.36 5.76
C ALA A 145 -2.86 9.59 6.39
N VAL A 146 -3.82 9.18 5.57
CA VAL A 146 -4.92 8.30 5.98
C VAL A 146 -4.48 6.85 5.83
N THR A 147 -4.41 6.11 6.94
CA THR A 147 -3.85 4.75 6.95
C THR A 147 -4.80 3.71 6.35
N THR A 148 -6.11 3.86 6.48
CA THR A 148 -7.07 2.90 5.91
C THR A 148 -8.33 3.60 5.45
N SER A 149 -9.00 3.05 4.43
CA SER A 149 -10.32 3.53 4.01
C SER A 149 -11.40 2.47 4.16
N THR A 150 -12.65 2.94 4.24
CA THR A 150 -13.82 2.07 4.05
C THR A 150 -13.79 1.47 2.64
N PRO A 151 -14.04 0.16 2.48
CA PRO A 151 -14.15 -0.46 1.17
C PRO A 151 -15.31 0.07 0.35
N ILE A 152 -15.08 0.20 -0.95
CA ILE A 152 -16.07 0.60 -1.96
C ILE A 152 -16.26 -0.57 -2.91
N SER A 153 -17.50 -1.01 -3.05
CA SER A 153 -17.85 -2.06 -4.01
C SER A 153 -17.88 -1.49 -5.42
N LEU A 154 -17.05 -2.03 -6.29
CA LEU A 154 -16.98 -1.73 -7.71
C LEU A 154 -17.45 -2.97 -8.48
N PRO A 155 -18.64 -2.93 -9.10
CA PRO A 155 -19.05 -3.96 -10.06
C PRO A 155 -18.08 -4.06 -11.24
N SER A 156 -18.18 -5.16 -11.99
CA SER A 156 -17.48 -5.31 -13.27
C SER A 156 -17.79 -4.13 -14.20
N GLY A 157 -16.75 -3.55 -14.79
CA GLY A 157 -16.87 -2.35 -15.61
C GLY A 157 -15.59 -1.53 -15.67
N SER A 158 -15.72 -0.35 -16.27
CA SER A 158 -14.62 0.60 -16.41
C SER A 158 -14.91 1.85 -15.59
N TYR A 159 -13.86 2.39 -14.99
CA TYR A 159 -13.90 3.55 -14.11
C TYR A 159 -12.74 4.49 -14.41
N TYR A 160 -12.89 5.73 -13.99
CA TYR A 160 -11.84 6.73 -13.97
C TYR A 160 -11.55 7.17 -12.55
N ILE A 161 -10.27 7.40 -12.29
CA ILE A 161 -9.78 8.01 -11.05
C ILE A 161 -9.32 9.43 -11.36
N SER A 162 -9.85 10.37 -10.59
CA SER A 162 -9.42 11.76 -10.49
C SER A 162 -8.66 11.98 -9.17
N LEU A 163 -7.82 13.00 -9.14
CA LEU A 163 -7.09 13.43 -7.94
C LEU A 163 -7.50 14.86 -7.60
N LEU A 164 -7.96 15.09 -6.36
CA LEU A 164 -8.25 16.41 -5.83
C LEU A 164 -7.23 16.72 -4.74
N ILE A 165 -6.49 17.82 -4.87
CA ILE A 165 -5.50 18.27 -3.88
C ILE A 165 -5.90 19.65 -3.36
N GLN A 166 -5.88 19.81 -2.04
CA GLN A 166 -5.95 21.09 -1.36
C GLN A 166 -4.56 21.44 -0.84
N PRO A 167 -3.85 22.40 -1.45
CA PRO A 167 -2.55 22.84 -0.97
C PRO A 167 -2.67 23.67 0.33
N ASN A 168 -1.59 23.71 1.11
CA ASN A 168 -1.38 24.77 2.10
C ASN A 168 -0.74 25.96 1.39
N THR A 169 -1.37 27.14 1.49
CA THR A 169 -0.85 28.36 0.88
C THR A 169 -0.20 29.26 1.93
N PRO A 170 0.92 29.94 1.62
CA PRO A 170 1.64 29.87 0.35
C PRO A 170 2.47 28.58 0.19
N LEU A 171 2.49 28.05 -1.03
CA LEU A 171 3.41 26.99 -1.45
C LEU A 171 4.85 27.52 -1.58
N PRO A 172 5.86 26.63 -1.50
CA PRO A 172 7.23 26.95 -1.87
C PRO A 172 7.35 27.47 -3.32
N PRO A 173 8.48 28.12 -3.68
CA PRO A 173 8.75 28.52 -5.06
C PRO A 173 8.66 27.33 -6.04
N ALA A 174 8.31 27.62 -7.29
CA ALA A 174 8.21 26.62 -8.34
C ALA A 174 9.52 25.83 -8.49
N SER A 175 9.41 24.51 -8.61
CA SER A 175 10.54 23.57 -8.62
C SER A 175 10.30 22.48 -9.66
N SER A 176 11.38 21.98 -10.26
CA SER A 176 11.35 20.79 -11.13
C SER A 176 11.47 19.48 -10.35
N SER A 177 11.85 19.54 -9.07
CA SER A 177 11.83 18.41 -8.13
C SER A 177 10.52 18.36 -7.35
N ALA A 178 10.05 17.15 -7.03
CA ALA A 178 8.85 16.94 -6.24
C ALA A 178 8.98 17.62 -4.86
N ILE A 179 7.98 18.40 -4.47
CA ILE A 179 7.92 19.02 -3.13
C ILE A 179 7.27 18.10 -2.09
N ALA A 180 6.52 17.08 -2.54
CA ALA A 180 5.98 16.02 -1.72
C ALA A 180 5.69 14.74 -2.52
N THR A 181 5.55 13.62 -1.83
CA THR A 181 5.19 12.32 -2.37
C THR A 181 4.08 11.71 -1.52
N ILE A 182 3.00 11.29 -2.16
CA ILE A 182 1.95 10.48 -1.56
C ILE A 182 2.02 9.10 -2.20
N THR A 183 2.23 8.06 -1.39
CA THR A 183 2.17 6.66 -1.84
C THR A 183 0.94 6.02 -1.23
N VAL A 184 0.11 5.42 -2.09
CA VAL A 184 -1.16 4.80 -1.71
C VAL A 184 -1.09 3.33 -2.06
N TYR A 185 -1.35 2.48 -1.07
CA TYR A 185 -1.46 1.03 -1.26
C TYR A 185 -2.93 0.66 -1.40
N LEU A 186 -3.30 0.18 -2.59
CA LEU A 186 -4.67 -0.23 -2.91
C LEU A 186 -4.84 -1.73 -2.63
N GLY A 187 -5.85 -2.07 -1.84
CA GLY A 187 -6.35 -3.43 -1.68
C GLY A 187 -7.61 -3.65 -2.51
N ALA A 188 -7.73 -4.81 -3.14
CA ALA A 188 -8.93 -5.22 -3.88
C ALA A 188 -9.39 -6.59 -3.38
N ASN A 189 -10.45 -6.59 -2.57
CA ASN A 189 -10.98 -7.82 -1.99
C ASN A 189 -12.12 -8.37 -2.88
N VAL A 190 -11.87 -9.54 -3.48
CA VAL A 190 -12.82 -10.27 -4.33
C VAL A 190 -13.77 -11.19 -3.54
N ALA A 191 -13.49 -11.43 -2.26
CA ALA A 191 -14.19 -12.43 -1.45
C ALA A 191 -15.13 -11.82 -0.41
N SER A 192 -14.80 -10.64 0.14
CA SER A 192 -15.61 -9.97 1.15
C SER A 192 -15.58 -8.45 1.02
N SER A 193 -16.53 -7.80 1.69
CA SER A 193 -16.63 -6.33 1.78
C SER A 193 -15.76 -5.71 2.87
N SER A 194 -14.90 -6.49 3.51
CA SER A 194 -14.01 -6.02 4.59
C SER A 194 -12.64 -5.61 4.05
N ALA A 195 -12.08 -4.53 4.60
CA ALA A 195 -10.69 -4.17 4.38
C ALA A 195 -9.80 -5.18 5.12
N VAL A 196 -8.79 -5.72 4.42
CA VAL A 196 -7.77 -6.57 5.03
C VAL A 196 -6.49 -5.74 5.13
N PRO A 197 -5.91 -5.59 6.34
CA PRO A 197 -4.68 -4.82 6.49
C PRO A 197 -3.54 -5.48 5.73
N LEU A 198 -2.57 -4.67 5.30
CA LEU A 198 -1.33 -5.16 4.72
C LEU A 198 -0.65 -6.10 5.74
N PRO A 199 -0.21 -7.31 5.34
CA PRO A 199 0.55 -8.19 6.23
C PRO A 199 1.79 -7.47 6.77
N PRO A 200 2.25 -7.77 8.00
CA PRO A 200 3.51 -7.25 8.51
C PRO A 200 4.65 -7.58 7.54
N THR A 201 5.44 -6.58 7.16
CA THR A 201 6.67 -6.72 6.36
C THR A 201 7.89 -6.70 7.26
#